data_AF-A0A0L8FGN6-F1
#
_entry.id   AF-A0A0L8FGN6-F1
#
_cell.length_a   1.000
_cell.length_b   1.000
_cell.length_c   1.000
_cell.angle_alpha   90.00
_cell.angle_beta   90.00
_cell.angle_gamma   90.00
#
_symmetry.space_group_name_H-M   'P 1'
#
loop_
_entity.id
_entity.type
_entity.pdbx_description
1 polymer ?
#
loop_
_entity_poly.entity_id
_entity_poly.type
_entity_poly.pdbx_seq_one_letter_code
_entity_poly.pdbx_strand_id
1 'polypeptide(L)'
;MKWNKFHIHQYHTVSTSLRIFENLLKIQTIDISNFVNNIWNILAQKIPKINTFALEGVPSSGKSYIARSNSAMFRYSETIQGTSSFPSQDMYETELCLFEEPNTTLKTLQTFKLTEGADTAVAVKFKPSVTIKRTPIIITSNYPFDTLAPTDEKEAFKQRIVYIAACTHTHS
;
A
#
# COMPACT_ATOMS: atom_id res chain seq x y z
N MET A 1 -1.53 16.53 7.40
CA MET A 1 -2.86 16.09 6.91
C MET A 1 -3.78 17.30 6.83
N LYS A 2 -4.04 17.85 5.63
CA LYS A 2 -4.98 18.96 5.44
C LYS A 2 -6.33 18.39 5.01
N TRP A 3 -7.33 18.47 5.89
CA TRP A 3 -8.70 17.98 5.69
C TRP A 3 -9.52 18.74 4.63
N ASN A 4 -8.95 19.77 3.99
CA ASN A 4 -9.68 20.72 3.14
C ASN A 4 -9.85 20.32 1.66
N LYS A 5 -9.65 19.03 1.28
CA LYS A 5 -9.81 18.58 -0.11
C LYS A 5 -11.20 17.97 -0.43
N PHE A 6 -12.11 17.86 0.53
CA PHE A 6 -13.45 17.28 0.31
C PHE A 6 -14.45 18.28 -0.31
N HIS A 7 -14.08 18.97 -1.40
CA HIS A 7 -15.00 19.85 -2.13
C HIS A 7 -15.95 19.05 -3.07
N ILE A 8 -17.01 18.52 -2.46
CA ILE A 8 -18.46 18.45 -2.80
C ILE A 8 -19.06 17.90 -4.12
N HIS A 9 -18.35 17.30 -5.08
CA HIS A 9 -19.06 16.56 -6.17
C HIS A 9 -18.57 15.13 -6.48
N GLN A 10 -17.44 14.69 -5.93
CA GLN A 10 -16.88 13.36 -6.22
C GLN A 10 -17.03 12.35 -5.06
N TYR A 11 -17.29 12.82 -3.84
CA TYR A 11 -17.30 11.98 -2.65
C TYR A 11 -18.65 12.04 -1.95
N HIS A 12 -19.08 10.90 -1.41
CA HIS A 12 -20.25 10.87 -0.54
C HIS A 12 -19.99 11.63 0.77
N THR A 13 -21.05 11.92 1.53
CA THR A 13 -20.91 12.41 2.90
C THR A 13 -20.04 11.47 3.73
N VAL A 14 -19.43 11.98 4.81
CA VAL A 14 -18.61 11.17 5.72
C VAL A 14 -19.39 9.97 6.24
N SER A 15 -20.63 10.17 6.70
CA SER A 15 -21.49 9.10 7.20
C SER A 15 -21.77 8.01 6.15
N THR A 16 -22.06 8.41 4.91
CA THR A 16 -22.29 7.46 3.82
C THR A 16 -21.02 6.70 3.46
N SER A 17 -19.88 7.39 3.42
CA SER A 17 -18.58 6.79 3.12
C SER A 17 -18.17 5.77 4.18
N LEU A 18 -18.35 6.09 5.46
CA LEU A 18 -18.12 5.17 6.57
C LEU A 18 -19.01 3.93 6.45
N ARG A 19 -20.32 4.12 6.17
CA ARG A 19 -21.24 2.99 5.98
C ARG A 19 -20.83 2.08 4.83
N ILE A 20 -20.44 2.65 3.68
CA ILE A 20 -19.97 1.87 2.51
C ILE A 20 -18.72 1.09 2.89
N PHE A 21 -17.77 1.73 3.58
CA PHE A 21 -16.51 1.13 3.98
C PHE A 21 -16.70 0.00 5.00
N GLU A 22 -17.52 0.22 6.02
CA GLU A 22 -17.87 -0.81 7.01
C GLU A 22 -18.55 -2.02 6.35
N ASN A 23 -19.48 -1.78 5.41
CA ASN A 23 -20.15 -2.86 4.68
C ASN A 23 -19.15 -3.65 3.83
N LEU A 24 -18.23 -2.97 3.14
CA LEU A 24 -17.20 -3.62 2.33
C LEU A 24 -16.31 -4.53 3.19
N LEU A 25 -15.81 -4.03 4.33
CA LEU A 25 -14.97 -4.82 5.24
C LEU A 25 -15.73 -6.00 5.85
N LYS A 26 -17.02 -5.81 6.21
CA LYS A 26 -17.88 -6.89 6.71
C LYS A 26 -18.09 -8.00 5.69
N ILE A 27 -18.36 -7.65 4.43
CA ILE A 27 -18.51 -8.62 3.33
C ILE A 27 -17.22 -9.41 3.12
N GLN A 28 -16.06 -8.76 3.28
CA GLN A 28 -14.75 -9.41 3.20
C GLN A 28 -14.37 -10.20 4.46
N THR A 29 -15.25 -10.27 5.48
CA THR A 29 -14.99 -10.89 6.78
C THR A 29 -13.77 -10.31 7.52
N ILE A 30 -13.43 -9.06 7.23
CA ILE A 30 -12.32 -8.36 7.86
C ILE A 30 -12.79 -7.72 9.17
N ASP A 31 -12.05 -7.95 10.25
CA ASP A 31 -12.27 -7.23 11.50
C ASP A 31 -11.94 -5.73 11.32
N ILE A 32 -12.97 -4.89 11.45
CA ILE A 32 -12.87 -3.45 11.18
C ILE A 32 -11.85 -2.79 12.12
N SER A 33 -11.86 -3.15 13.40
CA SER A 33 -10.97 -2.57 14.40
C SER A 33 -9.50 -2.88 14.08
N ASN A 34 -9.21 -4.14 13.79
CA ASN A 34 -7.89 -4.60 13.38
C ASN A 34 -7.44 -3.93 12.07
N PHE A 35 -8.32 -3.86 11.07
CA PHE A 35 -8.02 -3.17 9.81
C PHE A 35 -7.66 -1.70 10.06
N VAL A 36 -8.51 -0.95 10.76
CA VAL A 36 -8.33 0.49 11.01
C VAL A 36 -7.07 0.74 11.82
N ASN A 37 -6.81 -0.05 12.86
CA ASN A 37 -5.61 0.08 13.68
C ASN A 37 -4.34 -0.18 12.87
N ASN A 38 -4.32 -1.24 12.06
CA ASN A 38 -3.16 -1.58 11.24
C ASN A 38 -2.88 -0.52 10.18
N ILE A 39 -3.89 -0.13 9.39
CA ILE A 39 -3.68 0.87 8.34
C ILE A 39 -3.28 2.22 8.97
N TRP A 40 -3.89 2.62 10.08
CA TRP A 40 -3.50 3.84 10.80
C TRP A 40 -2.05 3.79 11.30
N ASN A 41 -1.63 2.68 11.89
CA ASN A 41 -0.27 2.51 12.37
C ASN A 41 0.77 2.59 11.25
N ILE A 42 0.45 2.07 10.06
CA ILE A 42 1.29 2.15 8.88
C ILE A 42 1.32 3.58 8.31
N LEU A 43 0.15 4.18 8.06
CA LEU A 43 0.03 5.53 7.50
C LEU A 43 0.67 6.59 8.39
N ALA A 44 0.56 6.44 9.71
CA ALA A 44 1.21 7.30 10.71
C ALA A 44 2.65 6.86 11.05
N GLN A 45 3.18 5.83 10.40
CA GLN A 45 4.54 5.30 10.56
C GLN A 45 4.93 4.94 12.01
N LYS A 46 3.97 4.52 12.83
CA LYS A 46 4.13 4.33 14.29
C LYS A 46 4.98 3.14 14.68
N ILE A 47 5.02 2.11 13.84
CA ILE A 47 5.71 0.86 14.16
C ILE A 47 7.10 0.89 13.50
N PRO A 48 8.21 0.86 14.23
CA PRO A 48 9.54 0.85 13.63
C PRO A 48 9.71 -0.31 12.63
N LYS A 49 10.42 -0.06 11.51
CA LYS A 49 10.70 -1.04 10.43
C LYS A 49 9.49 -1.59 9.66
N ILE A 50 8.27 -1.37 10.13
CA ILE A 50 7.03 -1.78 9.43
C ILE A 50 6.41 -0.54 8.79
N ASN A 51 6.45 -0.46 7.46
CA ASN A 51 5.89 0.67 6.70
C ASN A 51 4.91 0.26 5.61
N THR A 52 4.59 -1.03 5.51
CA THR A 52 3.82 -1.53 4.37
C THR A 52 2.55 -2.24 4.85
N PHE A 53 1.44 -1.92 4.19
CA PHE A 53 0.14 -2.55 4.37
C PHE A 53 -0.25 -3.27 3.08
N ALA A 54 -0.32 -4.60 3.12
CA ALA A 54 -0.64 -5.43 1.97
C ALA A 54 -2.09 -5.96 2.07
N LEU A 55 -2.89 -5.64 1.06
CA LEU A 55 -4.23 -6.19 0.85
C LEU A 55 -4.18 -7.26 -0.23
N GLU A 56 -4.44 -8.49 0.18
CA GLU A 56 -4.37 -9.66 -0.69
C GLU A 56 -5.74 -10.29 -0.84
N GLY A 57 -6.14 -10.65 -2.06
CA GLY A 57 -7.45 -11.27 -2.27
C GLY A 57 -7.84 -11.31 -3.73
N VAL A 58 -8.93 -12.00 -4.08
CA VAL A 58 -9.31 -12.20 -5.49
C VAL A 58 -9.58 -10.88 -6.24
N PRO A 59 -9.49 -10.86 -7.59
CA PRO A 59 -9.89 -9.70 -8.38
C PRO A 59 -11.30 -9.23 -8.04
N SER A 60 -11.54 -7.92 -8.17
CA SER A 60 -12.84 -7.30 -7.90
C SER A 60 -13.34 -7.38 -6.44
N SER A 61 -12.53 -7.83 -5.49
CA SER A 61 -12.92 -7.83 -4.08
C SER A 61 -13.02 -6.43 -3.47
N GLY A 62 -12.48 -5.39 -4.12
CA GLY A 62 -12.53 -3.98 -3.65
C GLY A 62 -11.22 -3.45 -3.08
N LYS A 63 -10.11 -4.20 -3.19
CA LYS A 63 -8.77 -3.80 -2.69
C LYS A 63 -8.31 -2.44 -3.24
N SER A 64 -8.41 -2.25 -4.55
CA SER A 64 -8.07 -0.97 -5.20
C SER A 64 -8.93 0.19 -4.71
N TYR A 65 -10.22 -0.05 -4.44
CA TYR A 65 -11.10 0.97 -3.87
C TYR A 65 -10.61 1.40 -2.48
N ILE A 66 -10.29 0.43 -1.60
CA ILE A 66 -9.75 0.70 -0.27
C ILE A 66 -8.42 1.45 -0.37
N ALA A 67 -7.49 0.96 -1.18
CA ALA A 67 -6.15 1.52 -1.28
C ALA A 67 -6.16 2.96 -1.85
N ARG A 68 -6.92 3.20 -2.93
CA ARG A 68 -7.08 4.54 -3.53
C ARG A 68 -7.83 5.52 -2.61
N SER A 69 -8.80 5.03 -1.84
CA SER A 69 -9.52 5.87 -0.86
C SER A 69 -8.59 6.38 0.24
N ASN A 70 -7.65 5.53 0.69
CA ASN A 70 -6.63 5.94 1.66
C ASN A 70 -5.57 6.85 1.03
N SER A 71 -5.16 6.59 -0.22
CA SER A 71 -4.18 7.45 -0.89
C SER A 71 -4.69 8.86 -1.17
N ALA A 72 -5.98 9.01 -1.46
CA ALA A 72 -6.62 10.32 -1.68
C ALA A 72 -6.55 11.25 -0.46
N MET A 73 -6.23 10.74 0.74
CA MET A 73 -6.04 11.56 1.95
C MET A 73 -4.69 12.29 1.98
N PHE A 74 -3.74 11.88 1.15
CA PHE A 74 -2.40 12.46 1.06
C PHE A 74 -2.33 13.52 -0.03
N ARG A 75 -1.39 14.47 0.13
CA ARG A 75 -1.17 15.52 -0.86
C ARG A 75 -0.35 14.98 -2.03
N TYR A 76 0.64 14.16 -1.74
CA TYR A 76 1.54 13.55 -2.71
C TYR A 76 1.48 12.04 -2.56
N SER A 77 0.74 11.38 -3.44
CA SER A 77 0.64 9.92 -3.48
C SER A 77 0.86 9.45 -4.90
N GLU A 78 1.69 8.44 -5.09
CA GLU A 78 2.00 7.91 -6.43
C GLU A 78 1.67 6.44 -6.53
N THR A 79 1.10 6.06 -7.68
CA THR A 79 0.92 4.65 -8.04
C THR A 79 2.16 4.18 -8.78
N ILE A 80 2.94 3.31 -8.15
CA ILE A 80 4.23 2.86 -8.66
C ILE A 80 4.03 1.61 -9.51
N GLN A 81 4.42 1.70 -10.79
CA GLN A 81 4.47 0.55 -11.68
C GLN A 81 5.88 -0.06 -11.67
N GLY A 82 5.98 -1.34 -11.33
CA GLY A 82 7.27 -2.07 -11.23
C GLY A 82 8.01 -2.26 -12.56
N THR A 83 7.47 -1.80 -13.70
CA THR A 83 8.04 -2.09 -15.03
C THR A 83 9.14 -1.12 -15.45
N SER A 84 9.34 0.00 -14.74
CA SER A 84 10.35 0.99 -15.10
C SER A 84 11.76 0.52 -14.73
N SER A 85 12.80 1.10 -15.36
CA SER A 85 14.20 0.79 -15.02
C SER A 85 14.66 1.44 -13.70
N PHE A 86 13.92 2.44 -13.21
CA PHE A 86 14.19 3.17 -11.97
C PHE A 86 12.88 3.39 -11.19
N PRO A 87 12.17 2.33 -10.78
CA PRO A 87 10.81 2.44 -10.25
C PRO A 87 10.76 3.18 -8.90
N SER A 88 11.86 3.16 -8.15
CA SER A 88 11.99 3.92 -6.92
C SER A 88 12.10 5.44 -7.12
N GLN A 89 12.41 5.93 -8.32
CA GLN A 89 12.53 7.38 -8.54
C GLN A 89 11.19 8.10 -8.33
N ASP A 90 10.09 7.43 -8.67
CA ASP A 90 8.73 7.96 -8.60
C ASP A 90 8.22 8.01 -7.14
N MET A 91 9.00 7.47 -6.20
CA MET A 91 8.75 7.54 -4.76
C MET A 91 9.47 8.72 -4.09
N TYR A 92 10.25 9.51 -4.84
CA TYR A 92 10.89 10.70 -4.31
C TYR A 92 9.85 11.79 -4.01
N GLU A 93 9.92 12.38 -2.80
CA GLU A 93 8.98 13.41 -2.31
C GLU A 93 7.50 12.99 -2.22
N THR A 94 7.22 11.68 -2.22
CA THR A 94 5.86 11.17 -1.98
C THR A 94 5.59 10.98 -0.48
N GLU A 95 4.34 11.24 -0.08
CA GLU A 95 3.86 11.01 1.30
C GLU A 95 3.29 9.59 1.48
N LEU A 96 2.87 8.95 0.38
CA LEU A 96 2.37 7.57 0.34
C LEU A 96 2.68 6.94 -1.02
N CYS A 97 3.11 5.68 -1.04
CA CYS A 97 3.25 4.91 -2.27
C CYS A 97 2.19 3.83 -2.37
N LEU A 98 1.60 3.69 -3.55
CA LEU A 98 0.60 2.69 -3.86
C LEU A 98 1.15 1.73 -4.93
N PHE A 99 1.21 0.44 -4.64
CA PHE A 99 1.51 -0.60 -5.61
C PHE A 99 0.23 -1.39 -5.90
N GLU A 100 -0.41 -1.11 -7.02
CA GLU A 100 -1.60 -1.85 -7.44
C GLU A 100 -1.20 -3.00 -8.36
N GLU A 101 -1.45 -4.23 -7.89
CA GLU A 101 -1.14 -5.48 -8.59
C GLU A 101 0.28 -5.46 -9.20
N PRO A 102 1.32 -5.21 -8.37
CA PRO A 102 2.67 -5.09 -8.89
C PRO A 102 3.10 -6.39 -9.56
N ASN A 103 3.71 -6.29 -10.73
CA ASN A 103 4.36 -7.44 -11.36
C ASN A 103 5.62 -7.80 -10.57
N THR A 104 5.59 -8.88 -9.80
CA THR A 104 6.67 -9.31 -8.92
C THR A 104 7.61 -10.26 -9.63
N THR A 105 8.60 -9.70 -10.34
CA THR A 105 9.80 -10.40 -10.81
C THR A 105 10.95 -10.26 -9.81
N LEU A 106 11.99 -11.09 -9.91
CA LEU A 106 13.21 -10.94 -9.09
C LEU A 106 13.84 -9.53 -9.21
N LYS A 107 13.78 -8.92 -10.39
CA LYS A 107 14.30 -7.56 -10.62
C LYS A 107 13.46 -6.52 -9.87
N THR A 108 12.15 -6.66 -9.87
CA THR A 108 11.24 -5.72 -9.19
C THR A 108 11.23 -5.92 -7.68
N LEU A 109 11.54 -7.12 -7.17
CA LEU A 109 11.71 -7.36 -5.73
C LEU A 109 12.79 -6.48 -5.10
N GLN A 110 13.83 -6.13 -5.85
CA GLN A 110 14.83 -5.16 -5.41
C GLN A 110 14.25 -3.75 -5.17
N THR A 111 13.15 -3.40 -5.85
CA THR A 111 12.42 -2.13 -5.63
C THR A 111 11.72 -2.14 -4.28
N PHE A 112 11.28 -3.32 -3.83
CA PHE A 112 10.65 -3.51 -2.54
C PHE A 112 11.64 -3.51 -1.37
N LYS A 113 12.94 -3.26 -1.58
CA LYS A 113 13.85 -2.86 -0.49
C LYS A 113 13.34 -1.66 0.28
N LEU A 114 12.52 -0.80 -0.33
CA LEU A 114 11.86 0.32 0.35
C LEU A 114 10.80 -0.09 1.37
N THR A 115 10.41 -1.38 1.39
CA THR A 115 9.64 -1.97 2.50
C THR A 115 10.49 -2.19 3.76
N GLU A 116 11.79 -1.89 3.74
CA GLU A 116 12.68 -1.94 4.92
C GLU A 116 12.23 -1.02 6.06
N GLY A 117 11.33 -0.06 5.77
CA GLY A 117 10.82 0.86 6.77
C GLY A 117 11.90 1.79 7.31
N ALA A 118 12.88 2.13 6.47
CA ALA A 118 14.01 3.01 6.77
C ALA A 118 14.31 3.93 5.58
N ASP A 119 15.08 4.98 5.83
CA ASP A 119 15.57 5.86 4.78
C ASP A 119 16.52 5.09 3.86
N THR A 120 16.33 5.21 2.55
CA THR A 120 17.05 4.40 1.55
C THR A 120 17.55 5.27 0.41
N ALA A 121 18.82 5.10 0.04
CA ALA A 121 19.39 5.76 -1.12
C ALA A 121 18.98 5.04 -2.41
N VAL A 122 18.44 5.79 -3.37
CA VAL A 122 17.99 5.24 -4.67
C VAL A 122 18.65 5.97 -5.83
N ALA A 123 18.91 5.22 -6.90
CA ALA A 123 19.44 5.78 -8.13
C ALA A 123 18.34 6.54 -8.91
N VAL A 124 18.66 7.74 -9.38
CA VAL A 124 17.77 8.56 -10.21
C VAL A 124 18.44 8.80 -11.55
N LYS A 125 17.66 8.73 -12.63
CA LYS A 125 18.20 8.87 -13.98
C LYS A 125 18.88 10.23 -14.15
N PHE A 126 20.13 10.21 -14.60
CA PHE A 126 20.96 11.40 -14.86
C PHE A 126 21.19 12.32 -13.65
N LYS A 127 21.03 11.81 -12.42
CA LYS A 127 21.26 12.57 -11.19
C LYS A 127 22.05 11.74 -10.18
N PRO A 128 22.72 12.37 -9.21
CA PRO A 128 23.22 11.67 -8.03
C PRO A 128 22.09 10.90 -7.33
N SER A 129 22.44 9.85 -6.59
CA SER A 129 21.47 9.13 -5.77
C SER A 129 20.75 10.08 -4.83
N VAL A 130 19.45 9.85 -4.65
CA VAL A 130 18.62 10.61 -3.72
C VAL A 130 18.22 9.70 -2.56
N THR A 131 18.16 10.25 -1.36
CA THR A 131 17.62 9.53 -0.21
C THR A 131 16.12 9.67 -0.19
N ILE A 132 15.41 8.54 -0.28
CA ILE A 132 13.99 8.45 -0.02
C ILE A 132 13.82 8.21 1.47
N LYS A 133 13.05 9.07 2.12
CA LYS A 133 12.70 8.88 3.52
C LYS A 133 11.80 7.67 3.67
N ARG A 134 11.72 7.11 4.87
CA ARG A 134 10.68 6.14 5.20
C ARG A 134 9.30 6.69 4.80
N THR A 135 8.67 6.01 3.84
CA THR A 135 7.35 6.36 3.30
C THR A 135 6.40 5.18 3.54
N PRO A 136 5.14 5.42 3.97
CA PRO A 136 4.15 4.36 4.05
C PRO A 136 3.82 3.81 2.67
N ILE A 137 3.59 2.51 2.59
CA ILE A 137 3.32 1.79 1.35
C ILE A 137 2.02 1.02 1.51
N ILE A 138 1.14 1.10 0.50
CA ILE A 138 -0.01 0.20 0.36
C ILE A 138 0.24 -0.68 -0.86
N ILE A 139 0.10 -1.99 -0.70
CA ILE A 139 0.17 -2.95 -1.79
C ILE A 139 -1.21 -3.59 -1.94
N THR A 140 -1.73 -3.70 -3.16
CA THR A 140 -2.86 -4.57 -3.47
C THR A 140 -2.38 -5.69 -4.38
N SER A 141 -2.76 -6.93 -4.10
CA SER A 141 -2.36 -8.07 -4.93
C SER A 141 -3.41 -9.18 -4.93
N ASN A 142 -3.46 -9.95 -6.01
CA ASN A 142 -4.34 -11.12 -6.10
C ASN A 142 -3.73 -12.38 -5.47
N TYR A 143 -2.42 -12.39 -5.31
CA TYR A 143 -1.62 -13.48 -4.74
C TYR A 143 -0.60 -12.92 -3.76
N PRO A 144 -0.02 -13.73 -2.86
CA PRO A 144 1.07 -13.29 -2.00
C PRO A 144 2.17 -12.62 -2.81
N PHE A 145 2.45 -11.34 -2.53
CA PHE A 145 3.32 -10.56 -3.42
C PHE A 145 4.77 -11.10 -3.39
N ASP A 146 5.18 -11.73 -2.30
CA ASP A 146 6.50 -12.27 -2.07
C ASP A 146 6.71 -13.66 -2.68
N THR A 147 5.74 -14.21 -3.43
CA THR A 147 5.79 -15.60 -3.93
C THR A 147 7.09 -15.95 -4.64
N LEU A 148 7.62 -15.05 -5.48
CA LEU A 148 8.87 -15.27 -6.23
C LEU A 148 10.15 -14.85 -5.49
N ALA A 149 10.03 -14.32 -4.26
CA ALA A 149 11.18 -13.89 -3.49
C ALA A 149 12.02 -15.07 -2.98
N PRO A 150 13.35 -14.93 -2.93
CA PRO A 150 14.23 -15.83 -2.18
C PRO A 150 13.77 -15.98 -0.72
N THR A 151 14.08 -17.12 -0.10
CA THR A 151 13.59 -17.47 1.25
C THR A 151 13.97 -16.43 2.31
N ASP A 152 15.19 -15.93 2.26
CA ASP A 152 15.70 -14.88 3.15
C ASP A 152 14.97 -13.55 2.96
N GLU A 153 14.66 -13.17 1.72
CA GLU A 153 13.84 -11.98 1.43
C GLU A 153 12.39 -12.13 1.91
N LYS A 154 11.79 -13.32 1.77
CA LYS A 154 10.44 -13.61 2.29
C LYS A 154 10.33 -13.38 3.79
N GLU A 155 11.30 -13.89 4.55
CA GLU A 155 11.33 -13.68 5.99
C GLU A 155 11.50 -12.20 6.35
N ALA A 156 12.29 -11.48 5.57
CA ALA A 156 12.43 -10.04 5.73
C ALA A 156 11.12 -9.28 5.46
N PHE A 157 10.38 -9.65 4.40
CA PHE A 157 9.07 -9.07 4.09
C PHE A 157 8.03 -9.33 5.19
N LYS A 158 7.96 -10.56 5.71
CA LYS A 158 7.04 -10.91 6.82
C LYS A 158 7.24 -10.05 8.06
N GLN A 159 8.46 -9.60 8.33
CA GLN A 159 8.77 -8.75 9.49
C GLN A 159 8.41 -7.27 9.29
N ARG A 160 8.08 -6.86 8.06
CA ARG A 160 7.99 -5.44 7.66
C ARG A 160 6.64 -5.06 7.05
N ILE A 161 5.80 -6.06 6.79
CA ILE A 161 4.54 -5.91 6.07
C ILE A 161 3.42 -6.47 6.94
N VAL A 162 2.38 -5.66 7.11
CA VAL A 162 1.12 -6.14 7.68
C VAL A 162 0.24 -6.64 6.55
N TYR A 163 -0.09 -7.92 6.58
CA TYR A 163 -0.96 -8.56 5.60
C TYR A 163 -2.39 -8.60 6.10
N ILE A 164 -3.33 -8.21 5.25
CA ILE A 164 -4.76 -8.40 5.45
C ILE A 164 -5.32 -9.15 4.24
N ALA A 165 -5.88 -10.32 4.49
CA ALA A 165 -6.58 -11.09 3.48
C ALA A 165 -8.01 -10.53 3.29
N ALA A 166 -8.30 -10.06 2.08
CA ALA A 166 -9.63 -9.73 1.61
C ALA A 166 -10.25 -10.96 0.93
N CYS A 167 -11.07 -11.71 1.68
CA CYS A 167 -11.80 -12.85 1.14
C CYS A 167 -12.97 -12.39 0.27
N THR A 168 -13.15 -12.97 -0.92
CA THR A 168 -14.50 -13.15 -1.48
C THR A 168 -14.63 -14.50 -2.16
N HIS A 169 -15.18 -15.47 -1.43
CA HIS A 169 -15.99 -16.54 -2.02
C HIS A 169 -17.30 -16.64 -1.23
N THR A 170 -18.33 -15.98 -1.73
CA THR A 170 -19.72 -16.46 -1.55
C THR A 170 -20.37 -16.40 -2.92
N HIS A 171 -20.09 -17.40 -3.75
CA HIS A 171 -21.12 -17.86 -4.66
C HIS A 171 -22.17 -18.54 -3.78
N SER A 172 -23.17 -17.76 -3.36
CA SER A 172 -24.49 -18.30 -3.02
C SER A 172 -25.24 -18.55 -4.32
#